data_AF-A0A938YVX1-F1
#
_entry.id   AF-A0A938YVX1-F1
#
_cell.length_a   1.000
_cell.length_b   1.000
_cell.length_c   1.000
_cell.angle_alpha   90.00
_cell.angle_beta   90.00
_cell.angle_gamma   90.00
#
_symmetry.space_group_name_H-M   'P 1'
#
loop_
_entity.id
_entity.type
_entity.pdbx_description
1 polymer ?
#
loop_
_entity_poly.entity_id
_entity_poly.type
_entity_poly.pdbx_seq_one_letter_code
_entity_poly.pdbx_strand_id
1 'polypeptide(L)'
;MGSKETGESNVEKIGNLNEIFEDIISDASDLIKDLYWSVKTYLLFGLITILFGVQTLVYNIDTIQEHFFIPAFVAGTMLFAGAVQIGNYFRLRKKYSRLFRVQDELKRA
;
A
#
# COMPACT_ATOMS: atom_id res chain seq x y z
N MET A 1 -23.44 -8.56 51.69
CA MET A 1 -21.97 -8.69 51.48
C MET A 1 -21.57 -8.96 50.02
N GLY A 2 -22.51 -9.05 49.06
CA GLY A 2 -22.21 -9.45 47.67
C GLY A 2 -22.19 -8.34 46.61
N SER A 3 -22.00 -7.06 46.96
CA SER A 3 -22.01 -5.95 45.99
C SER A 3 -20.63 -5.36 45.68
N LYS A 4 -19.60 -5.63 46.49
CA LYS A 4 -18.23 -5.14 46.26
C LYS A 4 -17.43 -6.03 45.30
N GLU A 5 -17.56 -7.36 45.41
CA GLU A 5 -16.86 -8.32 44.54
C GLU A 5 -17.29 -8.23 43.06
N THR A 6 -18.55 -7.86 42.80
CA THR A 6 -19.06 -7.68 41.43
C THR A 6 -18.54 -6.39 40.77
N GLY A 7 -18.18 -5.38 41.56
CA GLY A 7 -17.63 -4.12 41.07
C GLY A 7 -16.17 -4.27 40.64
N GLU A 8 -15.33 -4.90 41.47
CA GLU A 8 -13.91 -5.14 41.16
C GLU A 8 -13.74 -6.05 39.94
N SER A 9 -14.52 -7.13 39.84
CA SER A 9 -14.50 -8.03 38.66
C SER A 9 -14.89 -7.33 37.35
N ASN A 10 -15.80 -6.36 37.40
CA ASN A 10 -16.19 -5.60 36.21
C ASN A 10 -15.15 -4.54 35.82
N VAL A 11 -14.47 -3.92 36.80
CA VAL A 11 -13.39 -2.96 36.53
C VAL A 11 -12.18 -3.66 35.91
N GLU A 12 -11.84 -4.86 36.38
CA GLU A 12 -10.75 -5.67 35.82
C GLU A 12 -11.07 -6.17 34.40
N LYS A 13 -12.32 -6.57 34.15
CA LYS A 13 -12.80 -6.88 32.78
C LYS A 13 -12.76 -5.67 31.86
N ILE A 14 -13.12 -4.48 32.34
CA ILE A 14 -13.05 -3.23 31.57
C ILE A 14 -11.58 -2.87 31.28
N GLY A 15 -10.67 -3.08 32.23
CA GLY A 15 -9.23 -2.89 32.04
C GLY A 15 -8.67 -3.80 30.96
N ASN A 16 -8.93 -5.11 31.03
CA ASN A 16 -8.50 -6.07 30.00
C ASN A 16 -9.12 -5.77 28.62
N LEU A 17 -10.37 -5.32 28.58
CA LEU A 17 -11.00 -4.90 27.32
C LEU A 17 -10.33 -3.66 26.74
N ASN A 18 -9.93 -2.70 27.57
CA ASN A 18 -9.23 -1.50 27.11
C ASN A 18 -7.84 -1.85 26.55
N GLU A 19 -7.11 -2.75 27.21
CA GLU A 19 -5.81 -3.24 26.75
C GLU A 19 -5.93 -3.97 25.39
N ILE A 20 -6.92 -4.85 25.24
CA ILE A 20 -7.23 -5.51 23.96
C ILE A 20 -7.58 -4.48 22.87
N PHE A 21 -8.34 -3.42 23.21
CA PHE A 21 -8.67 -2.37 22.26
C PHE A 21 -7.44 -1.57 21.82
N GLU A 22 -6.53 -1.24 22.75
CA GLU A 22 -5.26 -0.57 22.44
C GLU A 22 -4.37 -1.41 21.53
N ASP A 23 -4.25 -2.71 21.80
CA ASP A 23 -3.50 -3.64 20.95
C ASP A 23 -4.07 -3.72 19.53
N ILE A 24 -5.41 -3.83 19.40
CA ILE A 24 -6.07 -3.84 18.09
C ILE A 24 -5.84 -2.54 17.32
N ILE A 25 -5.88 -1.40 18.01
CA ILE A 25 -5.59 -0.09 17.39
C ILE A 25 -4.13 -0.02 16.92
N SER A 26 -3.20 -0.55 17.72
CA SER A 26 -1.78 -0.62 17.39
C SER A 26 -1.54 -1.48 16.14
N ASP A 27 -2.08 -2.70 16.12
CA ASP A 27 -1.96 -3.63 14.99
C ASP A 27 -2.58 -3.06 13.70
N ALA A 28 -3.76 -2.44 13.82
CA ALA A 28 -4.41 -1.79 12.69
C ALA A 28 -3.56 -0.62 12.15
N SER A 29 -2.91 0.13 13.04
CA SER A 29 -2.03 1.23 12.67
C SER A 29 -0.81 0.75 11.88
N ASP A 30 -0.19 -0.35 12.31
CA ASP A 30 0.97 -0.91 11.63
C ASP A 30 0.60 -1.53 10.28
N LEU A 31 -0.54 -2.22 10.19
CA LEU A 31 -1.08 -2.72 8.93
C LEU A 31 -1.29 -1.59 7.90
N ILE A 32 -1.76 -0.44 8.35
CA ILE A 32 -1.98 0.73 7.49
C ILE A 32 -0.64 1.33 7.01
N LYS A 33 0.40 1.36 7.85
CA LYS A 33 1.75 1.78 7.44
C LYS A 33 2.34 0.84 6.39
N ASP A 34 2.18 -0.47 6.57
CA ASP A 34 2.64 -1.48 5.62
C ASP A 34 1.92 -1.34 4.28
N LEU A 35 0.61 -1.08 4.33
CA LEU A 35 -0.18 -0.81 3.14
C LEU A 35 0.27 0.46 2.41
N TYR A 36 0.60 1.52 3.14
CA TYR A 36 1.16 2.74 2.56
C TYR A 36 2.49 2.49 1.84
N TRP A 37 3.38 1.73 2.47
CA TRP A 37 4.64 1.30 1.88
C TRP A 37 4.43 0.46 0.64
N SER A 38 3.53 -0.52 0.71
CA SER A 38 3.16 -1.37 -0.43
C SER A 38 2.61 -0.55 -1.60
N VAL A 39 1.73 0.42 -1.33
CA VAL A 39 1.20 1.33 -2.35
C VAL A 39 2.34 2.14 -2.97
N LYS A 40 3.26 2.71 -2.19
CA LYS A 40 4.44 3.42 -2.73
C LYS A 40 5.32 2.53 -3.61
N THR A 41 5.50 1.26 -3.27
CA THR A 41 6.27 0.34 -4.11
C THR A 41 5.64 0.13 -5.49
N TYR A 42 4.31 0.14 -5.63
CA TYR A 42 3.68 0.09 -6.97
C TYR A 42 4.08 1.28 -7.86
N LEU A 43 4.19 2.47 -7.28
CA LEU A 43 4.65 3.64 -8.02
C LEU A 43 6.11 3.49 -8.42
N LEU A 44 6.96 3.05 -7.50
CA LEU A 44 8.39 2.85 -7.75
C LEU A 44 8.62 1.79 -8.84
N PHE A 45 7.99 0.63 -8.73
CA PHE A 45 8.09 -0.44 -9.74
C PHE A 45 7.51 -0.02 -11.08
N GLY A 46 6.42 0.75 -11.08
CA GLY A 46 5.85 1.26 -12.32
C GLY A 46 6.81 2.20 -13.05
N LEU A 47 7.47 3.08 -12.29
CA LEU A 47 8.50 3.99 -12.81
C LEU A 47 9.73 3.24 -13.33
N ILE A 48 10.24 2.27 -12.57
CA ILE A 48 11.37 1.42 -12.98
C ILE A 48 11.03 0.69 -14.28
N THR A 49 9.84 0.08 -14.36
CA THR A 49 9.42 -0.67 -15.55
C THR A 49 9.34 0.24 -16.78
N ILE A 50 8.85 1.48 -16.63
CA ILE A 50 8.86 2.48 -17.71
C ILE A 50 10.29 2.80 -18.15
N LEU A 51 11.20 3.06 -17.20
CA LEU A 51 12.60 3.37 -17.50
C LEU A 51 13.29 2.24 -18.26
N PHE A 52 13.05 0.98 -17.87
CA PHE A 52 13.54 -0.18 -18.59
C PHE A 52 12.96 -0.28 -20.00
N GLY A 53 11.64 -0.03 -20.17
CA GLY A 53 11.01 0.02 -21.49
C GLY A 53 11.64 1.08 -22.40
N VAL A 54 11.87 2.29 -21.88
CA VAL A 54 12.57 3.36 -22.63
C VAL A 54 14.01 2.96 -22.97
N GLN A 55 14.74 2.38 -22.01
CA GLN A 55 16.11 1.91 -22.24
C GLN A 55 16.15 0.84 -23.33
N THR A 56 15.21 -0.10 -23.35
CA THR A 56 15.10 -1.13 -24.38
C THR A 56 14.89 -0.51 -25.77
N LEU A 57 14.10 0.57 -25.89
CA LEU A 57 13.94 1.30 -27.16
C LEU A 57 15.23 1.98 -27.59
N VAL A 58 15.87 2.72 -26.68
CA VAL A 58 17.08 3.49 -27.01
C VAL A 58 18.24 2.57 -27.39
N TYR A 59 18.43 1.47 -26.65
CA TYR A 59 19.53 0.54 -26.90
C TYR A 59 19.38 -0.25 -28.20
N ASN A 60 18.15 -0.51 -28.63
CA ASN A 60 17.87 -1.28 -29.84
C ASN A 60 17.40 -0.39 -30.99
N ILE A 61 17.64 0.92 -30.96
CA ILE A 61 17.06 1.86 -31.91
C ILE A 61 17.48 1.54 -33.36
N ASP A 62 18.75 1.19 -33.56
CA ASP A 62 19.30 0.80 -34.86
C ASP A 62 18.69 -0.54 -35.33
N THR A 63 18.56 -1.51 -34.43
CA THR A 63 17.99 -2.85 -34.71
C THR A 63 16.48 -2.84 -34.96
N ILE A 64 15.76 -1.94 -34.30
CA ILE A 64 14.32 -1.71 -34.48
C ILE A 64 14.06 -1.06 -35.84
N GLN A 65 14.92 -0.11 -36.25
CA GLN A 65 14.82 0.50 -37.57
C GLN A 65 15.08 -0.50 -38.70
N GLU A 66 15.99 -1.45 -38.48
CA GLU A 66 16.33 -2.41 -39.52
C GLU A 66 15.25 -3.46 -39.74
N HIS A 67 14.88 -4.33 -38.78
CA HIS A 67 13.85 -5.37 -39.03
C HIS A 67 13.21 -6.04 -37.79
N PHE A 68 13.58 -5.69 -36.56
CA PHE A 68 13.13 -6.46 -35.38
C PHE A 68 11.95 -5.81 -34.62
N PHE A 69 10.76 -6.41 -34.75
CA PHE A 69 9.55 -6.03 -34.00
C PHE A 69 9.62 -6.40 -32.51
N ILE A 70 10.44 -7.39 -32.14
CA ILE A 70 10.47 -7.97 -30.79
C ILE A 70 10.90 -6.94 -29.72
N PRO A 71 12.01 -6.19 -29.87
CA PRO A 71 12.43 -5.20 -28.86
C PRO A 71 11.41 -4.06 -28.69
N ALA A 72 10.78 -3.63 -29.78
CA ALA A 72 9.73 -2.60 -29.74
C ALA A 72 8.47 -3.10 -29.01
N PHE A 73 8.07 -4.36 -29.24
CA PHE A 73 6.95 -4.98 -28.53
C PHE A 73 7.25 -5.15 -27.03
N VAL A 74 8.44 -5.63 -26.68
CA VAL A 74 8.87 -5.78 -25.27
C VAL A 74 8.88 -4.42 -24.58
N ALA A 75 9.45 -3.39 -25.20
CA ALA A 75 9.42 -2.05 -24.64
C ALA A 75 7.99 -1.51 -24.48
N GLY A 76 7.14 -1.68 -25.49
CA GLY A 76 5.73 -1.25 -25.43
C GLY A 76 4.97 -1.92 -24.28
N THR A 77 5.15 -3.23 -24.10
CA THR A 77 4.52 -3.97 -22.98
C THR A 77 5.05 -3.53 -21.62
N MET A 78 6.35 -3.23 -21.49
CA MET A 78 6.94 -2.68 -20.26
C MET A 78 6.37 -1.29 -19.93
N LEU A 79 6.29 -0.39 -20.92
CA LEU A 79 5.69 0.93 -20.74
C LEU A 79 4.23 0.83 -20.30
N PHE A 80 3.44 -0.05 -20.94
CA PHE A 80 2.05 -0.29 -20.58
C PHE A 80 1.91 -0.87 -19.17
N ALA A 81 2.72 -1.88 -18.82
CA ALA A 81 2.71 -2.49 -17.49
C ALA A 81 3.06 -1.47 -16.40
N GLY A 82 4.07 -0.63 -16.63
CA GLY A 82 4.44 0.43 -15.70
C GLY A 82 3.32 1.48 -15.54
N ALA A 83 2.65 1.87 -16.64
CA ALA A 83 1.50 2.77 -16.58
C ALA A 83 0.33 2.16 -15.78
N VAL A 84 0.04 0.87 -15.94
CA VAL A 84 -0.99 0.17 -15.16
C VAL A 84 -0.63 0.13 -13.66
N GLN A 85 0.64 -0.11 -13.31
CA GLN A 85 1.10 -0.09 -11.91
C GLN A 85 0.93 1.30 -11.28
N ILE A 86 1.25 2.37 -12.01
CA ILE A 86 1.03 3.75 -11.57
C ILE A 86 -0.48 4.06 -11.46
N GLY A 87 -1.30 3.59 -12.39
CA GLY A 87 -2.76 3.71 -12.31
C GLY A 87 -3.33 3.02 -11.06
N ASN A 88 -2.84 1.82 -10.75
CA ASN A 88 -3.19 1.11 -9.53
C ASN A 88 -2.75 1.85 -8.27
N TYR A 89 -1.58 2.50 -8.26
CA TYR A 89 -1.17 3.39 -7.16
C TYR A 89 -2.22 4.46 -6.88
N PHE A 90 -2.69 5.19 -7.89
CA PHE A 90 -3.71 6.23 -7.69
C PHE A 90 -5.03 5.64 -7.19
N ARG A 91 -5.43 4.47 -7.71
CA ARG A 91 -6.65 3.77 -7.29
C ARG A 91 -6.57 3.34 -5.82
N LEU A 92 -5.46 2.72 -5.43
CA LEU A 92 -5.21 2.26 -4.06
C LEU A 92 -5.11 3.45 -3.10
N ARG A 93 -4.37 4.50 -3.46
CA ARG A 93 -4.26 5.73 -2.67
C ARG A 93 -5.63 6.36 -2.40
N LYS A 94 -6.51 6.41 -3.40
CA LYS A 94 -7.88 6.93 -3.24
C LYS A 94 -8.75 6.03 -2.36
N LYS A 95 -8.63 4.70 -2.50
CA LYS A 95 -9.41 3.73 -1.72
C LYS A 95 -8.98 3.74 -0.24
N TYR A 96 -7.68 3.85 0.02
CA TYR A 96 -7.13 3.81 1.38
C TYR A 96 -7.04 5.17 2.07
N SER A 97 -7.29 6.28 1.36
CA SER A 97 -7.32 7.63 1.97
C SER A 97 -8.31 7.74 3.14
N ARG A 98 -9.41 6.98 3.10
CA ARG A 98 -10.38 6.93 4.21
C ARG A 98 -9.82 6.22 5.44
N LEU A 99 -9.11 5.10 5.23
CA LEU A 99 -8.46 4.34 6.31
C LEU A 99 -7.35 5.15 6.98
N PHE A 100 -6.53 5.86 6.19
CA PHE A 100 -5.50 6.77 6.73
C PHE A 100 -6.11 7.89 7.57
N ARG A 101 -7.25 8.44 7.13
CA ARG A 101 -7.94 9.50 7.87
C ARG A 101 -8.53 9.00 9.20
N VAL A 102 -9.12 7.80 9.19
CA VAL A 102 -9.64 7.17 10.41
C VAL A 102 -8.50 6.84 11.39
N GLN A 103 -7.33 6.41 10.90
CA GLN A 103 -6.14 6.21 11.74
C GLN A 103 -5.68 7.52 12.39
N ASP A 104 -5.61 8.63 11.63
CA ASP A 104 -5.22 9.94 12.17
C ASP A 104 -6.23 10.49 13.19
N GLU A 105 -7.53 10.22 13.00
CA GLU A 105 -8.58 10.57 13.96
C GLU A 105 -8.48 9.73 15.24
N LEU A 106 -8.22 8.41 15.14
CA LEU A 106 -8.00 7.51 16.28
C LEU A 106 -6.73 7.83 17.07
N LYS A 107 -5.67 8.30 16.42
CA LYS A 107 -4.40 8.65 17.08
C LYS A 107 -4.46 10.00 17.81
N ARG A 108 -5.52 10.80 17.56
CA ARG A 108 -5.75 12.13 18.15
C ARG A 108 -6.81 12.14 19.26
N ALA A 109 -7.64 11.09 19.33
CA ALA A 109 -8.58 10.87 20.42
C ALA A 109 -7.84 10.29 21.63
#